data_AF-A0A7S4G8S5-F1
#
_entry.id   AF-A0A7S4G8S5-F1
#
_cell.length_a   1.000
_cell.length_b   1.000
_cell.length_c   1.000
_cell.angle_alpha   90.00
_cell.angle_beta   90.00
_cell.angle_gamma   90.00
#
_symmetry.space_group_name_H-M   'P 1'
#
loop_
_entity.id
_entity.type
_entity.pdbx_description
1 polymer ?
#
loop_
_entity_poly.entity_id
_entity_poly.type
_entity_poly.pdbx_seq_one_letter_code
_entity_poly.pdbx_strand_id
1 'polypeptide(L)'
;CTKENLISAYGVSDPTVYGLFYGGGGEQLGVQLLGIFAILVWVGAMSAIVFGVLRATGLLRVKAEEEDLGLDRSEHGGTGFQLDSRPGTPPVLKVGQVDV
;
A
#
# COMPACT_ATOMS: atom_id res chain seq x y z
N CYS A 1 3.66 -25.07 -18.96
CA CYS A 1 2.40 -24.88 -19.69
C CYS A 1 2.72 -25.03 -21.18
N THR A 2 2.21 -26.05 -21.86
CA THR A 2 2.50 -26.29 -23.28
C THR A 2 1.50 -25.54 -24.16
N LYS A 3 1.81 -25.37 -25.45
CA LYS A 3 0.94 -24.69 -26.41
C LYS A 3 -0.46 -25.33 -26.49
N GLU A 4 -0.57 -26.64 -26.26
CA GLU A 4 -1.87 -27.32 -26.20
C GLU A 4 -2.74 -26.85 -25.03
N ASN A 5 -2.14 -26.52 -23.88
CA ASN A 5 -2.88 -26.04 -22.71
C ASN A 5 -3.44 -24.63 -22.92
N LEU A 6 -2.77 -23.78 -23.71
CA LEU A 6 -3.25 -22.43 -24.04
C LEU A 6 -4.44 -22.46 -24.99
N ILE A 7 -4.39 -23.31 -26.01
CA ILE A 7 -5.50 -23.51 -26.95
C ILE A 7 -6.72 -24.10 -26.21
N SER A 8 -6.50 -25.03 -25.28
CA SER A 8 -7.58 -25.61 -24.48
C SER A 8 -8.20 -24.61 -23.49
N ALA A 9 -7.39 -23.76 -22.84
CA ALA A 9 -7.88 -22.81 -21.84
C ALA A 9 -8.52 -21.55 -22.45
N TYR A 10 -7.98 -21.05 -23.55
CA TYR A 10 -8.37 -19.75 -24.12
C TYR A 10 -8.95 -19.84 -25.54
N GLY A 11 -8.92 -21.01 -26.18
CA GLY A 11 -9.44 -21.19 -27.56
C GLY A 11 -8.66 -20.44 -28.63
N VAL A 12 -7.51 -19.86 -28.28
CA VAL A 12 -6.68 -19.05 -29.18
C VAL A 12 -5.51 -19.87 -29.70
N SER A 13 -5.40 -20.01 -31.02
CA SER A 13 -4.32 -20.72 -31.71
C SER A 13 -3.28 -19.79 -32.35
N ASP A 14 -3.54 -18.48 -32.35
CA ASP A 14 -2.63 -17.48 -32.92
C ASP A 14 -1.38 -17.32 -32.02
N PRO A 15 -0.17 -17.56 -32.54
CA PRO A 15 1.07 -17.44 -31.78
C PRO A 15 1.34 -16.03 -31.27
N THR A 16 0.86 -14.99 -31.96
CA THR A 16 1.13 -13.58 -31.63
C THR A 16 0.53 -13.14 -30.29
N VAL A 17 -0.50 -13.86 -29.83
CA VAL A 17 -1.20 -13.56 -28.57
C VAL A 17 -0.51 -14.20 -27.36
N TYR A 18 0.52 -15.03 -27.59
CA TYR A 18 1.23 -15.71 -26.52
C TYR A 18 2.24 -14.77 -25.83
N GLY A 19 2.50 -15.03 -24.55
CA GLY A 19 3.53 -14.31 -23.82
C GLY A 19 4.95 -14.62 -24.34
N LEU A 20 5.92 -13.76 -23.98
CA LEU A 20 7.32 -13.86 -24.40
C LEU A 20 7.91 -15.27 -24.19
N PHE A 21 7.64 -15.89 -23.04
CA PHE A 21 8.15 -17.23 -22.71
C PHE A 21 7.41 -18.39 -23.41
N TYR A 22 6.33 -18.10 -24.12
CA TYR A 22 5.52 -19.07 -24.86
C TYR A 22 5.73 -18.98 -26.39
N GLY A 23 6.66 -18.12 -26.83
CA GLY A 23 7.04 -17.97 -28.24
C GLY A 23 6.17 -17.00 -29.03
N GLY A 24 5.38 -16.13 -28.36
CA GLY A 24 4.58 -15.10 -29.02
C GLY A 24 5.29 -13.76 -29.26
N GLY A 25 6.61 -13.71 -29.02
CA GLY A 25 7.42 -12.53 -29.28
C GLY A 25 7.41 -11.48 -28.16
N GLY A 26 8.03 -10.33 -28.42
CA GLY A 26 8.21 -9.24 -27.46
C GLY A 26 7.08 -8.21 -27.41
N GLU A 27 6.17 -8.24 -28.39
CA GLU A 27 5.10 -7.25 -28.53
C GLU A 27 4.15 -7.26 -27.33
N GLN A 28 3.69 -8.45 -26.93
CA GLN A 28 2.82 -8.62 -25.77
C GLN A 28 3.45 -8.10 -24.47
N LEU A 29 4.78 -8.26 -24.30
CA LEU A 29 5.49 -7.70 -23.15
C LEU A 29 5.52 -6.17 -23.21
N GLY A 30 5.75 -5.59 -24.38
CA GLY A 30 5.76 -4.14 -24.59
C GLY A 30 4.43 -3.49 -24.22
N VAL A 31 3.31 -4.07 -24.64
CA VAL A 31 1.96 -3.57 -24.30
C VAL A 31 1.71 -3.63 -22.78
N GLN A 32 2.13 -4.71 -22.12
CA GLN A 32 1.99 -4.82 -20.66
C GLN A 32 2.83 -3.80 -19.91
N LEU A 33 4.06 -3.54 -20.35
CA LEU A 33 4.92 -2.49 -19.78
C LEU A 33 4.31 -1.10 -19.97
N LEU A 34 3.73 -0.82 -21.14
CA LEU A 34 3.00 0.43 -21.40
C LEU A 34 1.80 0.58 -20.46
N GLY A 35 1.05 -0.51 -20.22
CA GLY A 35 -0.05 -0.54 -19.27
C GLY A 35 0.40 -0.20 -17.84
N ILE A 36 1.49 -0.81 -17.38
CA ILE A 36 2.10 -0.50 -16.06
C ILE A 36 2.54 0.96 -15.99
N PHE A 37 3.09 1.51 -17.08
CA PHE A 37 3.51 2.90 -17.09
C PHE A 37 2.31 3.86 -17.03
N ALA A 38 1.23 3.59 -17.77
CA ALA A 38 0.00 4.39 -17.75
C ALA A 38 -0.66 4.41 -16.36
N ILE A 39 -0.91 3.21 -15.81
CA ILE A 39 -0.67 2.83 -14.42
C ILE A 39 -0.12 3.89 -13.45
N LEU A 40 1.20 3.85 -13.35
CA LEU A 40 2.03 4.64 -12.46
C LEU A 40 1.87 6.14 -12.69
N VAL A 41 1.78 6.57 -13.94
CA VAL A 41 1.60 7.99 -14.28
C VAL A 41 0.25 8.49 -13.77
N TRP A 42 -0.83 7.76 -14.02
CA TRP A 42 -2.17 8.14 -13.57
C TRP A 42 -2.26 8.18 -12.04
N VAL A 43 -1.88 7.09 -11.37
CA VAL A 43 -1.95 7.01 -9.90
C VAL A 43 -1.01 8.02 -9.25
N GLY A 44 0.19 8.18 -9.79
CA GLY A 44 1.17 9.16 -9.31
C GLY A 44 0.68 10.59 -9.46
N ALA A 45 0.11 10.94 -10.62
CA ALA A 45 -0.45 12.26 -10.85
C ALA A 45 -1.63 12.56 -9.92
N MET A 46 -2.60 11.64 -9.82
CA MET A 46 -3.75 11.80 -8.94
C MET A 46 -3.34 11.90 -7.46
N SER A 47 -2.41 11.05 -7.02
CA SER A 47 -1.88 11.11 -5.65
C SER A 47 -1.16 12.43 -5.40
N ALA A 48 -0.31 12.89 -6.33
CA ALA A 48 0.40 14.16 -6.22
C ALA A 48 -0.56 15.36 -6.16
N ILE A 49 -1.65 15.33 -6.92
CA ILE A 49 -2.70 16.37 -6.85
C ILE A 49 -3.35 16.36 -5.47
N VAL A 50 -3.89 15.22 -5.03
CA VAL A 50 -4.62 15.12 -3.75
C VAL A 50 -3.71 15.47 -2.57
N PHE A 51 -2.57 14.80 -2.44
CA PHE A 51 -1.65 15.05 -1.34
C PHE A 51 -0.95 16.41 -1.45
N GLY A 52 -0.73 16.91 -2.67
CA GLY A 52 -0.20 18.25 -2.91
C GLY A 52 -1.15 19.33 -2.41
N VAL A 53 -2.45 19.20 -2.70
CA VAL A 53 -3.48 20.12 -2.18
C VAL A 53 -3.57 20.04 -0.66
N LEU A 54 -3.66 18.83 -0.08
CA LEU A 54 -3.72 18.65 1.38
C LEU A 54 -2.49 19.21 2.09
N ARG A 55 -1.31 19.08 1.49
CA ARG A 55 -0.08 19.69 1.99
C ARG A 55 -0.14 21.22 1.92
N ALA A 56 -0.59 21.78 0.79
CA ALA A 56 -0.69 23.23 0.61
C ALA A 56 -1.68 23.87 1.60
N THR A 57 -2.73 23.15 1.97
CA THR A 57 -3.72 23.59 2.97
C THR A 57 -3.32 23.25 4.42
N GLY A 58 -2.13 22.67 4.65
CA GLY A 58 -1.66 22.32 6.00
C GLY A 58 -2.43 21.20 6.70
N LEU A 59 -3.20 20.40 5.95
CA LEU A 59 -4.07 19.33 6.47
C LEU A 59 -3.43 17.94 6.45
N LEU A 60 -2.27 17.79 5.79
CA LEU A 60 -1.65 16.47 5.58
C LEU A 60 -0.93 15.93 6.82
N ARG A 61 -0.44 16.79 7.72
CA ARG A 61 0.34 16.39 8.91
C ARG A 61 -0.13 17.15 10.13
N VAL A 62 -0.20 16.44 11.27
CA VAL A 62 -0.51 17.03 12.57
C VAL A 62 0.66 17.83 13.12
N LYS A 63 0.42 18.62 14.17
CA LYS A 63 1.48 19.40 14.82
C LYS A 63 2.48 18.47 15.50
N ALA A 64 3.73 18.90 15.62
CA ALA A 64 4.80 18.11 16.23
C ALA A 64 4.47 17.69 17.68
N GLU A 65 3.82 18.57 18.45
CA GLU A 65 3.38 18.28 19.82
C GLU A 65 2.32 17.16 19.91
N GLU A 66 1.41 17.09 18.95
CA GLU A 66 0.39 16.03 18.84
C GLU A 66 1.00 14.74 18.29
N GLU A 67 1.99 14.85 17.39
CA GLU A 67 2.77 13.73 16.87
C GLU A 67 3.56 13.01 17.99
N ASP A 68 4.19 13.78 18.89
CA ASP A 68 4.92 13.26 20.06
C ASP A 68 4.00 12.62 21.11
N LEU A 69 2.81 13.18 21.33
CA LEU A 69 1.83 12.64 22.30
C LEU A 69 1.16 11.36 21.81
N GLY A 70 1.09 11.18 20.48
CA GLY A 70 0.42 10.08 19.80
C GLY A 70 -1.03 10.41 19.44
N LEU A 71 -1.42 10.08 18.21
CA LEU A 71 -2.72 10.45 17.62
C LEU A 71 -3.92 9.80 18.33
N ASP A 72 -3.72 8.61 18.88
CA ASP A 72 -4.74 7.94 19.69
C ASP A 72 -5.13 8.79 20.90
N ARG A 73 -4.14 9.45 21.53
CA ARG A 73 -4.34 10.25 22.75
C ARG A 73 -4.87 11.64 22.44
N SER A 74 -4.46 12.25 21.33
CA SER A 74 -4.90 13.60 20.95
C SER A 74 -6.31 13.63 20.35
N GLU A 75 -6.70 12.62 19.56
CA GLU A 75 -7.96 12.62 18.80
C GLU A 75 -8.99 11.58 19.29
N HIS A 76 -8.53 10.44 19.86
CA HIS A 76 -9.40 9.31 20.18
C HIS A 76 -9.54 9.04 21.70
N GLY A 77 -9.02 9.94 22.54
CA GLY A 77 -9.26 9.96 23.99
C GLY A 77 -8.67 8.77 24.77
N GLY A 78 -7.75 7.99 24.19
CA GLY A 78 -7.18 6.81 24.82
C GLY A 78 -5.92 6.31 24.12
N THR A 79 -5.25 5.31 24.67
CA THR A 79 -4.15 4.61 24.00
C THR A 79 -4.71 3.37 23.28
N GLY A 80 -4.29 3.09 22.03
CA GLY A 80 -4.73 1.90 21.28
C GLY A 80 -4.46 0.58 22.00
N PHE A 81 -3.47 0.56 22.89
CA PHE A 81 -3.41 -0.40 23.99
C PHE A 81 -4.24 0.11 25.16
N GLN A 82 -5.47 -0.38 25.31
CA GLN A 82 -5.95 -0.65 26.66
C GLN A 82 -5.01 -1.74 27.18
N LEU A 83 -3.95 -1.36 27.89
CA LEU A 83 -3.26 -2.25 28.81
C LEU A 83 -4.24 -2.62 29.90
N ASP A 84 -5.11 -3.54 29.51
CA ASP A 84 -5.76 -4.56 30.27
C ASP A 84 -6.17 -4.16 31.69
N SER A 85 -7.35 -3.54 31.80
CA SER A 85 -8.09 -3.53 33.08
C SER A 85 -8.83 -4.85 33.33
N ARG A 86 -8.52 -5.96 32.63
CA ARG A 86 -9.04 -7.27 33.04
C ARG A 86 -8.44 -7.62 34.40
N PRO A 87 -9.23 -8.16 35.33
CA PRO A 87 -8.70 -8.65 36.60
C PRO A 87 -7.67 -9.74 36.33
N GLY A 88 -6.40 -9.49 36.66
CA GLY A 88 -5.32 -10.48 36.61
C GLY A 88 -4.10 -10.16 35.74
N THR A 89 -4.08 -9.04 35.01
CA THR A 89 -2.94 -8.70 34.16
C THR A 89 -1.86 -7.94 34.95
N PRO A 90 -0.60 -8.43 34.99
CA PRO A 90 0.46 -7.76 35.74
C PRO A 90 0.77 -6.40 35.13
N PRO A 91 1.17 -5.41 35.95
CA PRO A 91 1.43 -4.06 35.49
C PRO A 91 2.57 -4.07 34.45
N VAL A 92 2.27 -3.63 33.23
CA VAL A 92 3.30 -3.36 32.22
C VAL A 92 3.95 -2.03 32.57
N LEU A 93 5.26 -2.08 32.79
CA LEU A 93 6.11 -0.96 33.15
C LEU A 93 5.94 0.17 32.13
N LYS A 94 5.63 1.38 32.61
CA LYS A 94 5.73 2.58 31.79
C LYS A 94 7.21 2.89 31.59
N VAL A 95 7.69 2.79 30.35
CA VAL A 95 8.98 3.38 29.95
C VAL A 95 8.89 4.88 30.26
N GLY A 96 9.63 5.30 31.29
CA GLY A 96 9.57 6.66 31.86
C GLY A 96 9.31 6.75 33.38
N GLN A 97 9.13 5.63 34.10
CA GLN A 97 9.00 5.63 35.57
C GLN A 97 10.17 4.93 36.30
N VAL A 98 11.35 4.93 35.68
CA VAL A 98 12.60 4.51 36.33
C VAL A 98 13.46 5.76 36.48
N ASP A 99 13.47 6.33 37.68
CA ASP A 99 14.54 7.23 38.11
C ASP A 99 15.80 6.38 38.31
N VAL A 100 16.78 6.51 37.40
CA VAL A 100 18.20 6.21 37.63
C VAL A 100 19.01 7.39 37.10
#